data_AF-A0A8S3TLD2-F1
#
_entry.id   AF-A0A8S3TLD2-F1
#
_cell.length_a   1.000
_cell.length_b   1.000
_cell.length_c   1.000
_cell.angle_alpha   90.00
_cell.angle_beta   90.00
_cell.angle_gamma   90.00
#
_symmetry.space_group_name_H-M   'P 1'
#
loop_
_entity.id
_entity.type
_entity.pdbx_description
1 polymer ?
#
loop_
_entity_poly.entity_id
_entity_poly.type
_entity_poly.pdbx_seq_one_letter_code
_entity_poly.pdbx_strand_id
1 'polypeptide(L)'
;MSEKINIMCWNCKGVMSAVPYLTNCLEKYDINICALSEHWLRKCNIHFLQQIDSKYKIYAKSVDELLPTTQKCSNYRKGVALLVSSNIDRYVVHEIDVDSDRIIGIKMHLPNDMTIFSSVYTYPLLLPIDLFKEYVDLLHELYSVYSQNGIVIFAGDFNAKVQGPRVSGVQDDRSKILRKVLDEFSLISCKGPIHTFQGYENGPCSTIDHIIVPDNLPFKPENVNILDDDGLNLSDHFPIICTFNLGDSLTRPNLSTSSTNIAWNKALSNGSLTDYTLAVSQNLWTVDTNQTDIEKYYSEIVNSLVLAARDTLPIVKHKRHLKPYWNEHLTELHDSMIQRRNVWISEHRPRGEEYESYLSYKISKNCFRNELRRVYDEYVAEMSNDIEKSIDVDQRLAWCIINSRRSRNTSDILLKLNNKLVNDPESVCAEFANLLK
;
A
#
# COMPACT_ATOMS: atom_id res chain seq x y z
N MET A 1 -26.50 -1.70 9.23
CA MET A 1 -25.99 -0.50 8.55
C MET A 1 -25.26 -0.99 7.32
N SER A 2 -25.68 -0.55 6.14
CA SER A 2 -25.02 -0.91 4.90
C SER A 2 -23.56 -0.44 4.93
N GLU A 3 -22.62 -1.33 4.66
CA GLU A 3 -21.19 -0.96 4.63
C GLU A 3 -20.94 -0.05 3.44
N LYS A 4 -20.19 1.03 3.68
CA LYS A 4 -19.80 1.99 2.65
C LYS A 4 -18.32 1.86 2.37
N ILE A 5 -17.96 2.02 1.09
CA ILE A 5 -16.57 2.19 0.67
C ILE A 5 -16.42 3.61 0.12
N ASN A 6 -15.61 4.41 0.81
CA ASN A 6 -15.16 5.72 0.37
C ASN A 6 -13.84 5.58 -0.36
N ILE A 7 -13.83 6.02 -1.61
CA ILE A 7 -12.67 6.01 -2.50
C ILE A 7 -12.26 7.45 -2.75
N MET A 8 -10.99 7.77 -2.53
CA MET A 8 -10.40 9.06 -2.90
C MET A 8 -9.40 8.87 -4.04
N CYS A 9 -9.34 9.82 -4.98
CA CYS A 9 -8.18 9.97 -5.85
C CYS A 9 -7.65 11.40 -5.81
N TRP A 10 -6.33 11.55 -5.76
CA TRP A 10 -5.71 12.85 -5.65
C TRP A 10 -4.27 12.86 -6.19
N ASN A 11 -3.98 13.79 -7.09
CA ASN A 11 -2.61 14.17 -7.43
C ASN A 11 -2.10 15.15 -6.36
N CYS A 12 -1.20 14.68 -5.49
CA CYS A 12 -0.76 15.45 -4.32
C CYS A 12 0.46 16.34 -4.57
N LYS A 13 1.07 16.27 -5.77
CA LYS A 13 2.22 17.08 -6.16
C LYS A 13 3.34 17.12 -5.10
N GLY A 14 3.76 15.94 -4.67
CA GLY A 14 4.77 15.74 -3.65
C GLY A 14 4.17 15.49 -2.27
N VAL A 15 4.23 14.23 -1.84
CA VAL A 15 3.54 13.81 -0.61
C VAL A 15 4.09 14.45 0.66
N MET A 16 5.38 14.80 0.69
CA MET A 16 6.05 15.34 1.87
C MET A 16 5.43 16.65 2.37
N SER A 17 5.01 17.53 1.46
CA SER A 17 4.30 18.78 1.78
C SER A 17 2.80 18.55 1.97
N ALA A 18 2.24 17.52 1.33
CA ALA A 18 0.82 17.20 1.34
C ALA A 18 0.35 16.41 2.57
N VAL A 19 1.25 15.86 3.40
CA VAL A 19 0.87 14.99 4.54
C VAL A 19 -0.21 15.59 5.44
N PRO A 20 -0.12 16.87 5.91
CA PRO A 20 -1.14 17.40 6.83
C PRO A 20 -2.54 17.39 6.23
N TYR A 21 -2.67 17.77 4.95
CA TYR A 21 -3.95 17.74 4.25
C TYR A 21 -4.40 16.32 3.95
N LEU A 22 -3.49 15.45 3.49
CA LEU A 22 -3.79 14.04 3.23
C LEU A 22 -4.38 13.36 4.46
N THR A 23 -3.71 13.46 5.61
CA THR A 23 -4.17 12.83 6.87
C THR A 23 -5.53 13.39 7.29
N ASN A 24 -5.75 14.70 7.16
CA ASN A 24 -7.04 15.32 7.45
C ASN A 24 -8.15 14.77 6.54
N CYS A 25 -7.89 14.63 5.23
CA CYS A 25 -8.85 14.05 4.29
C CYS A 25 -9.14 12.57 4.58
N LEU A 26 -8.11 11.78 4.84
CA LEU A 26 -8.26 10.35 5.17
C LEU A 26 -9.15 10.15 6.40
N GLU A 27 -8.94 10.95 7.46
CA GLU A 27 -9.69 10.87 8.71
C GLU A 27 -11.11 11.46 8.57
N LYS A 28 -11.22 12.70 8.08
CA LYS A 28 -12.48 13.44 8.02
C LYS A 28 -13.54 12.76 7.15
N TYR A 29 -13.12 12.12 6.06
CA TYR A 29 -14.02 11.47 5.10
C TYR A 29 -14.01 9.94 5.20
N ASP A 30 -13.36 9.38 6.23
CA ASP A 30 -13.25 7.93 6.47
C ASP A 30 -12.89 7.17 5.19
N ILE A 31 -11.80 7.58 4.55
CA ILE A 31 -11.40 7.05 3.24
C ILE A 31 -10.94 5.61 3.38
N ASN A 32 -11.53 4.69 2.63
CA ASN A 32 -11.12 3.28 2.66
C ASN A 32 -10.00 3.01 1.65
N ILE A 33 -10.07 3.61 0.47
CA ILE A 33 -9.05 3.48 -0.59
C ILE A 33 -8.66 4.87 -1.08
N CYS A 34 -7.37 5.20 -1.08
CA CYS A 34 -6.87 6.44 -1.66
C CYS A 34 -5.86 6.14 -2.78
N ALA A 35 -6.23 6.49 -4.02
CA ALA A 35 -5.34 6.56 -5.18
C ALA A 35 -4.57 7.88 -5.17
N LEU A 36 -3.29 7.81 -4.83
CA LEU A 36 -2.41 8.96 -4.72
C LEU A 36 -1.46 9.01 -5.93
N SER A 37 -1.47 10.12 -6.66
CA SER A 37 -0.55 10.37 -7.78
C SER A 37 0.47 11.44 -7.42
N GLU A 38 1.61 11.40 -8.11
CA GLU A 38 2.74 12.32 -7.94
C GLU A 38 3.27 12.42 -6.49
N HIS A 39 3.41 11.29 -5.80
CA HIS A 39 3.94 11.33 -4.44
C HIS A 39 5.45 11.70 -4.39
N TRP A 40 6.18 11.61 -5.52
CA TRP A 40 7.59 12.03 -5.69
C TRP A 40 8.62 11.31 -4.82
N LEU A 41 8.26 10.16 -4.24
CA LEU A 41 9.19 9.39 -3.41
C LEU A 41 10.01 8.45 -4.28
N ARG A 42 11.31 8.43 -4.00
CA ARG A 42 12.22 7.39 -4.50
C ARG A 42 11.99 6.08 -3.77
N LYS A 43 12.47 4.98 -4.33
CA LYS A 43 12.38 3.62 -3.77
C LYS A 43 12.89 3.56 -2.33
N CYS A 44 14.01 4.22 -2.04
CA CYS A 44 14.58 4.29 -0.69
C CYS A 44 13.69 5.03 0.32
N ASN A 45 12.75 5.87 -0.14
CA ASN A 45 11.88 6.71 0.68
C ASN A 45 10.40 6.27 0.66
N ILE A 46 10.02 5.24 -0.12
CA ILE A 46 8.62 4.77 -0.20
C ILE A 46 8.03 4.44 1.19
N HIS A 47 8.87 3.94 2.10
CA HIS A 47 8.49 3.63 3.48
C HIS A 47 7.91 4.83 4.25
N PHE A 48 8.12 6.06 3.78
CA PHE A 48 7.50 7.26 4.33
C PHE A 48 5.96 7.21 4.22
N LEU A 49 5.39 6.70 3.12
CA LEU A 49 3.93 6.59 2.96
C LEU A 49 3.30 5.76 4.07
N GLN A 50 3.99 4.69 4.48
CA GLN A 50 3.55 3.80 5.55
C GLN A 50 3.54 4.48 6.94
N GLN A 51 4.21 5.62 7.08
CA GLN A 51 4.26 6.41 8.30
C GLN A 51 3.19 7.51 8.37
N ILE A 52 2.48 7.78 7.26
CA ILE A 52 1.46 8.83 7.20
C ILE A 52 0.29 8.48 8.12
N ASP A 53 -0.21 7.25 8.03
CA ASP A 53 -1.20 6.71 8.95
C ASP A 53 -1.06 5.18 9.03
N SER A 54 -0.87 4.68 10.25
CA SER A 54 -0.73 3.24 10.53
C SER A 54 -1.97 2.42 10.19
N LYS A 55 -3.14 3.05 10.02
CA LYS A 55 -4.38 2.41 9.59
C LYS A 55 -4.35 2.02 8.12
N TYR A 56 -3.39 2.49 7.33
CA TYR A 56 -3.34 2.20 5.91
C TYR A 56 -2.18 1.28 5.55
N LYS A 57 -2.48 0.27 4.76
CA LYS A 57 -1.50 -0.53 4.04
C LYS A 57 -1.18 0.14 2.72
N ILE A 58 0.10 0.20 2.37
CA ILE A 58 0.56 0.93 1.19
C ILE A 58 1.01 -0.02 0.10
N TYR A 59 0.49 0.21 -1.10
CA TYR A 59 1.02 -0.32 -2.36
C TYR A 59 1.53 0.89 -3.14
N ALA A 60 2.78 0.91 -3.59
CA ALA A 60 3.33 2.10 -4.24
C ALA A 60 4.43 1.76 -5.25
N LYS A 61 4.47 2.56 -6.33
CA LYS A 61 5.54 2.56 -7.32
C LYS A 61 6.31 3.87 -7.25
N SER A 62 7.60 3.73 -7.07
CA SER A 62 8.52 4.84 -6.86
C SER A 62 8.84 5.60 -8.15
N VAL A 63 9.40 6.79 -8.01
CA VAL A 63 9.85 7.61 -9.15
C VAL A 63 10.92 6.90 -10.00
N ASP A 64 11.69 6.01 -9.38
CA ASP A 64 12.85 5.31 -9.93
C ASP A 64 12.62 3.80 -10.11
N GLU A 65 11.36 3.35 -10.13
CA GLU A 65 10.96 1.93 -10.24
C GLU A 65 11.61 1.23 -11.46
N LEU A 66 11.41 1.79 -12.66
CA LEU A 66 11.89 1.23 -13.93
C LEU A 66 13.33 1.65 -14.28
N LEU A 67 13.85 2.73 -13.70
CA LEU A 67 15.19 3.28 -14.02
C LEU A 67 15.93 3.72 -12.74
N PRO A 68 16.49 2.77 -11.96
CA PRO A 68 17.13 3.06 -10.68
C PRO A 68 18.44 3.86 -10.77
N THR A 69 19.09 3.88 -11.94
CA THR A 69 20.52 4.22 -12.06
C THR A 69 20.82 5.57 -12.72
N THR A 70 19.83 6.34 -13.19
CA THR A 70 20.15 7.63 -13.81
C THR A 70 20.08 8.79 -12.80
N GLN A 71 21.23 9.40 -12.52
CA GLN A 71 21.37 10.62 -11.70
C GLN A 71 20.51 11.80 -12.23
N LYS A 72 20.02 11.72 -13.48
CA LYS A 72 19.11 12.69 -14.12
C LYS A 72 17.63 12.53 -13.75
N CYS A 73 17.25 11.53 -12.92
CA CYS A 73 15.88 11.38 -12.42
C CYS A 73 15.39 12.53 -11.51
N SER A 74 16.23 13.53 -11.20
CA SER A 74 15.84 14.72 -10.42
C SER A 74 14.71 15.55 -11.05
N ASN A 75 14.45 15.39 -12.36
CA ASN A 75 13.45 16.16 -13.08
C ASN A 75 12.12 15.43 -13.30
N TYR A 76 12.02 14.14 -12.96
CA TYR A 76 10.81 13.36 -13.19
C TYR A 76 9.98 13.30 -11.90
N ARG A 77 9.09 14.28 -11.77
CA ARG A 77 7.99 14.30 -10.80
C ARG A 77 6.99 13.21 -11.19
N LYS A 78 7.05 12.06 -10.50
CA LYS A 78 6.25 10.86 -10.76
C LYS A 78 5.88 10.14 -9.44
N GLY A 79 5.36 8.93 -9.56
CA GLY A 79 5.05 8.02 -8.47
C GLY A 79 3.56 7.88 -8.27
N VAL A 80 3.11 6.65 -8.02
CA VAL A 80 1.71 6.33 -7.74
C VAL A 80 1.62 5.41 -6.52
N ALA A 81 0.56 5.59 -5.74
CA ALA A 81 0.31 4.76 -4.57
C ALA A 81 -1.18 4.50 -4.35
N LEU A 82 -1.47 3.35 -3.77
CA LEU A 82 -2.76 2.99 -3.18
C LEU A 82 -2.57 2.87 -1.67
N LEU A 83 -3.26 3.73 -0.93
CA LEU A 83 -3.38 3.61 0.52
C LEU A 83 -4.69 2.87 0.80
N VAL A 84 -4.62 1.71 1.42
CA VAL A 84 -5.78 0.85 1.68
C VAL A 84 -6.00 0.72 3.19
N SER A 85 -7.16 1.14 3.67
CA SER A 85 -7.52 1.10 5.08
C SER A 85 -7.54 -0.34 5.61
N SER A 86 -7.01 -0.54 6.81
CA SER A 86 -7.01 -1.81 7.54
C SER A 86 -8.43 -2.33 7.78
N ASN A 87 -9.43 -1.45 7.76
CA ASN A 87 -10.84 -1.82 7.91
C ASN A 87 -11.34 -2.70 6.76
N ILE A 88 -10.75 -2.55 5.57
CA ILE A 88 -11.09 -3.32 4.37
C ILE A 88 -9.96 -4.25 3.92
N ASP A 89 -8.83 -4.31 4.63
CA ASP A 89 -7.66 -5.14 4.27
C ASP A 89 -8.02 -6.64 4.22
N ARG A 90 -9.03 -7.07 5.00
CA ARG A 90 -9.57 -8.44 4.93
C ARG A 90 -10.13 -8.83 3.55
N TYR A 91 -10.49 -7.85 2.73
CA TYR A 91 -10.97 -8.06 1.37
C TYR A 91 -9.84 -8.02 0.34
N VAL A 92 -8.66 -7.51 0.71
CA VAL A 92 -7.54 -7.36 -0.24
C VAL A 92 -6.84 -8.70 -0.41
N VAL A 93 -6.74 -9.13 -1.66
CA VAL A 93 -6.21 -10.44 -2.03
C VAL A 93 -4.73 -10.33 -2.37
N HIS A 94 -4.39 -9.45 -3.33
CA HIS A 94 -3.02 -9.23 -3.78
C HIS A 94 -2.89 -7.92 -4.58
N GLU A 95 -1.65 -7.44 -4.69
CA GLU A 95 -1.26 -6.46 -5.70
C GLU A 95 -1.28 -7.09 -7.08
N ILE A 96 -1.74 -6.35 -8.08
CA ILE A 96 -1.72 -6.77 -9.48
C ILE A 96 -0.37 -6.37 -10.07
N ASP A 97 0.32 -7.33 -10.66
CA ASP A 97 1.53 -7.04 -11.41
C ASP A 97 1.15 -6.33 -12.71
N VAL A 98 1.56 -5.07 -12.82
CA VAL A 98 1.35 -4.22 -13.99
C VAL A 98 2.71 -3.71 -14.40
N ASP A 99 3.13 -3.99 -15.63
CA ASP A 99 4.42 -3.52 -16.16
C ASP A 99 4.37 -2.01 -16.48
N SER A 100 4.39 -1.20 -15.43
CA SER A 100 4.18 0.25 -15.49
C SER A 100 4.76 0.94 -14.26
N ASP A 101 5.39 2.11 -14.39
CA ASP A 101 5.81 2.97 -13.26
C ASP A 101 4.70 3.91 -12.76
N ARG A 102 3.52 3.85 -13.39
CA ARG A 102 2.45 4.86 -13.29
C ARG A 102 1.06 4.29 -13.09
N ILE A 103 0.94 2.97 -13.13
CA ILE A 103 -0.29 2.26 -12.85
C ILE A 103 0.04 1.23 -11.78
N ILE A 104 -0.73 1.22 -10.71
CA ILE A 104 -0.66 0.20 -9.66
C ILE A 104 -2.08 -0.29 -9.38
N GLY A 105 -2.25 -1.60 -9.32
CA GLY A 105 -3.55 -2.22 -9.10
C GLY A 105 -3.55 -3.10 -7.85
N ILE A 106 -4.69 -3.19 -7.19
CA ILE A 106 -4.96 -4.21 -6.18
C ILE A 106 -6.20 -4.99 -6.58
N LYS A 107 -6.21 -6.26 -6.21
CA LYS A 107 -7.35 -7.14 -6.34
C LYS A 107 -8.00 -7.32 -4.98
N MET A 108 -9.31 -7.13 -4.94
CA MET A 108 -10.15 -7.27 -3.76
C MET A 108 -11.22 -8.32 -3.99
N HIS A 109 -11.49 -9.17 -3.00
CA HIS A 109 -12.66 -10.04 -2.95
C HIS A 109 -13.71 -9.37 -2.08
N LEU A 110 -14.61 -8.61 -2.71
CA LEU A 110 -15.84 -8.20 -2.04
C LEU A 110 -16.76 -9.44 -1.96
N PRO A 111 -17.65 -9.55 -0.96
CA PRO A 111 -18.42 -10.77 -0.73
C PRO A 111 -19.26 -11.32 -1.88
N ASN A 112 -19.59 -10.51 -2.88
CA ASN A 112 -20.35 -10.95 -4.05
C ASN A 112 -19.59 -10.77 -5.37
N ASP A 113 -18.41 -10.14 -5.36
CA ASP A 113 -17.67 -9.84 -6.59
C ASP A 113 -16.19 -9.64 -6.32
N MET A 114 -15.38 -10.05 -7.28
CA MET A 114 -14.01 -9.58 -7.36
C MET A 114 -14.04 -8.12 -7.81
N THR A 115 -13.28 -7.26 -7.16
CA THR A 115 -13.11 -5.86 -7.58
C THR A 115 -11.63 -5.57 -7.74
N ILE A 116 -11.26 -5.01 -8.88
CA ILE A 116 -9.92 -4.54 -9.16
C ILE A 116 -9.92 -3.04 -9.08
N PHE A 117 -8.99 -2.51 -8.30
CA PHE A 117 -8.84 -1.09 -8.11
C PHE A 117 -7.45 -0.66 -8.54
N SER A 118 -7.37 0.27 -9.50
CA SER A 118 -6.11 0.73 -10.06
C SER A 118 -5.92 2.23 -9.90
N SER A 119 -4.82 2.63 -9.27
CA SER A 119 -4.35 4.02 -9.25
C SER A 119 -3.61 4.32 -10.55
N VAL A 120 -3.99 5.41 -11.24
CA VAL A 120 -3.49 5.77 -12.57
C VAL A 120 -2.87 7.18 -12.55
N TYR A 121 -1.70 7.32 -13.18
CA TYR A 121 -1.07 8.61 -13.48
C TYR A 121 -0.47 8.64 -14.88
N THR A 122 -1.21 9.09 -15.88
CA THR A 122 -0.70 9.16 -17.26
C THR A 122 0.27 10.34 -17.46
N TYR A 123 0.97 10.39 -18.59
CA TYR A 123 1.93 11.47 -18.87
C TYR A 123 1.24 12.83 -19.07
N PRO A 124 1.85 13.97 -18.67
CA PRO A 124 1.31 15.31 -18.92
C PRO A 124 1.44 15.75 -20.39
N LEU A 125 0.73 16.81 -20.77
CA LEU A 125 0.60 17.32 -22.15
C LEU A 125 1.92 17.61 -22.89
N LEU A 126 3.00 17.88 -22.16
CA LEU A 126 4.30 18.25 -22.72
C LEU A 126 5.05 17.07 -23.36
N LEU A 127 4.55 15.85 -23.21
CA LEU A 127 5.17 14.64 -23.74
C LEU A 127 4.43 14.08 -24.97
N PRO A 128 5.14 13.33 -25.84
CA PRO A 128 4.56 12.76 -27.06
C PRO A 128 3.26 12.01 -26.80
N ILE A 129 2.29 12.17 -27.70
CA ILE A 129 1.00 11.51 -27.62
C ILE A 129 1.10 9.98 -27.69
N ASP A 130 2.16 9.44 -28.31
CA ASP A 130 2.35 8.00 -28.42
C ASP A 130 2.67 7.37 -27.06
N LEU A 131 3.44 8.05 -26.20
CA LEU A 131 3.60 7.63 -24.81
C LEU A 131 2.27 7.62 -24.07
N PHE A 132 1.37 8.57 -24.34
CA PHE A 132 0.03 8.56 -23.74
C PHE A 132 -0.79 7.36 -24.23
N LYS A 133 -0.72 7.01 -25.53
CA LYS A 133 -1.40 5.84 -26.09
C LYS A 133 -0.94 4.55 -25.42
N GLU A 134 0.36 4.37 -25.20
CA GLU A 134 0.90 3.18 -24.53
C GLU A 134 0.23 2.91 -23.16
N TYR A 135 0.00 3.94 -22.34
CA TYR A 135 -0.70 3.74 -21.05
C TYR A 135 -2.20 3.53 -21.22
N VAL A 136 -2.83 4.12 -22.25
CA VAL A 136 -4.24 3.84 -22.55
C VAL A 136 -4.41 2.39 -23.05
N ASP A 137 -3.46 1.87 -23.82
CA ASP A 137 -3.42 0.47 -24.25
C ASP A 137 -3.24 -0.46 -23.04
N LEU A 138 -2.39 -0.09 -22.06
CA LEU A 138 -2.28 -0.84 -20.79
C LEU A 138 -3.60 -0.83 -20.00
N LEU A 139 -4.32 0.30 -19.95
CA LEU A 139 -5.64 0.35 -19.30
C LEU A 139 -6.66 -0.55 -20.02
N HIS A 140 -6.61 -0.58 -21.36
CA HIS A 140 -7.44 -1.46 -22.18
C HIS A 140 -7.14 -2.94 -21.90
N GLU A 141 -5.86 -3.31 -21.86
CA GLU A 141 -5.42 -4.67 -21.53
C GLU A 141 -5.86 -5.08 -20.11
N LEU A 142 -5.62 -4.22 -19.12
CA LEU A 142 -6.05 -4.47 -17.73
C LEU A 142 -7.56 -4.68 -17.65
N TYR A 143 -8.36 -3.84 -18.30
CA TYR A 143 -9.81 -4.03 -18.30
C TYR A 143 -10.20 -5.32 -19.00
N SER A 144 -9.63 -5.61 -20.18
CA SER A 144 -9.91 -6.82 -20.97
C SER A 144 -9.63 -8.10 -20.19
N VAL A 145 -8.50 -8.16 -19.49
CA VAL A 145 -8.07 -9.33 -18.73
C VAL A 145 -8.96 -9.56 -17.51
N TYR A 146 -9.36 -8.49 -16.82
CA TYR A 146 -9.94 -8.63 -15.49
C TYR A 146 -11.46 -8.41 -15.41
N SER A 147 -12.06 -7.75 -16.39
CA SER A 147 -13.52 -7.49 -16.42
C SER A 147 -14.37 -8.76 -16.48
N GLN A 148 -13.81 -9.88 -16.94
CA GLN A 148 -14.49 -11.18 -16.93
C GLN A 148 -14.59 -11.80 -15.53
N ASN A 149 -13.69 -11.41 -14.64
CA ASN A 149 -13.58 -11.99 -13.30
C ASN A 149 -14.26 -11.11 -12.24
N GLY A 150 -14.56 -9.85 -12.56
CA GLY A 150 -15.23 -8.93 -11.66
C GLY A 150 -15.20 -7.48 -12.13
N ILE A 151 -15.43 -6.57 -11.20
CA ILE A 151 -15.57 -5.14 -11.45
C ILE A 151 -14.18 -4.49 -11.50
N VAL A 152 -13.88 -3.75 -12.56
CA VAL A 152 -12.62 -3.00 -12.67
C VAL A 152 -12.89 -1.51 -12.50
N ILE A 153 -12.23 -0.90 -11.52
CA ILE A 153 -12.30 0.53 -11.19
C ILE A 153 -10.94 1.15 -11.42
N PHE A 154 -10.89 2.23 -12.19
CA PHE A 154 -9.68 3.05 -12.36
C PHE A 154 -9.86 4.39 -11.64
N ALA A 155 -8.84 4.87 -10.95
CA ALA A 155 -8.88 6.13 -10.22
C ALA A 155 -7.54 6.86 -10.30
N GLY A 156 -7.55 8.17 -10.50
CA GLY A 156 -6.32 8.97 -10.51
C GLY A 156 -6.33 10.08 -11.55
N ASP A 157 -5.13 10.49 -11.96
CA ASP A 157 -4.90 11.58 -12.91
C ASP A 157 -4.64 11.01 -14.31
N PHE A 158 -5.60 11.21 -15.20
CA PHE A 158 -5.55 10.69 -16.56
C PHE A 158 -4.97 11.70 -17.55
N ASN A 159 -4.63 12.94 -17.14
CA ASN A 159 -4.16 14.01 -18.03
C ASN A 159 -4.98 14.14 -19.34
N ALA A 160 -6.27 13.81 -19.26
CA ALA A 160 -7.21 13.75 -20.36
C ALA A 160 -8.62 13.97 -19.80
N LYS A 161 -9.46 14.67 -20.57
CA LYS A 161 -10.84 14.96 -20.21
C LYS A 161 -11.73 13.79 -20.61
N VAL A 162 -12.60 13.36 -19.71
CA VAL A 162 -13.64 12.39 -20.05
C VAL A 162 -14.95 13.12 -20.36
N GLN A 163 -15.55 12.85 -21.52
CA GLN A 163 -16.86 13.41 -21.84
C GLN A 163 -17.87 12.85 -20.84
N GLY A 164 -18.68 13.74 -20.30
CA GLY A 164 -19.70 13.37 -19.33
C GLY A 164 -20.47 14.59 -18.90
N PRO A 165 -21.19 14.51 -17.77
CA PRO A 165 -21.97 15.63 -17.25
C PRO A 165 -21.11 16.88 -16.96
N ARG A 166 -19.80 16.69 -16.78
CA ARG A 166 -18.83 17.73 -16.40
C ARG A 166 -18.22 18.49 -17.57
N VAL A 167 -18.02 17.81 -18.70
CA VAL A 167 -17.28 18.34 -19.85
C VAL A 167 -18.09 18.12 -21.12
N SER A 168 -18.65 19.21 -21.66
CA SER A 168 -19.29 19.21 -22.98
C SER A 168 -18.26 19.42 -24.08
N GLY A 169 -18.21 18.50 -25.05
CA GLY A 169 -17.35 18.67 -26.23
C GLY A 169 -15.87 18.41 -25.94
N VAL A 170 -15.49 17.14 -25.94
CA VAL A 170 -14.09 16.72 -25.85
C VAL A 170 -13.44 16.80 -27.23
N GLN A 171 -12.44 17.66 -27.39
CA GLN A 171 -11.84 17.95 -28.71
C GLN A 171 -10.33 17.65 -28.81
N ASP A 172 -9.62 17.51 -27.69
CA ASP A 172 -8.19 17.18 -27.73
C ASP A 172 -7.95 15.67 -27.96
N ASP A 173 -6.83 15.36 -28.59
CA ASP A 173 -6.57 14.02 -29.11
C ASP A 173 -6.37 12.98 -28.01
N ARG A 174 -5.81 13.35 -26.85
CA ARG A 174 -5.66 12.46 -25.70
C ARG A 174 -7.01 12.03 -25.16
N SER A 175 -7.90 13.00 -25.02
CA SER A 175 -9.25 12.75 -24.55
C SER A 175 -10.07 11.93 -25.55
N LYS A 176 -9.84 12.08 -26.87
CA LYS A 176 -10.39 11.17 -27.89
C LYS A 176 -9.85 9.75 -27.78
N ILE A 177 -8.54 9.59 -27.52
CA ILE A 177 -7.90 8.28 -27.35
C ILE A 177 -8.48 7.56 -26.13
N LEU A 178 -8.48 8.22 -24.96
CA LEU A 178 -9.04 7.64 -23.73
C LEU A 178 -10.53 7.29 -23.93
N ARG A 179 -11.30 8.19 -24.55
CA ARG A 179 -12.72 7.97 -24.81
C ARG A 179 -12.99 6.70 -25.62
N LYS A 180 -12.16 6.34 -26.60
CA LYS A 180 -12.37 5.11 -27.38
C LYS A 180 -12.44 3.89 -26.47
N VAL A 181 -11.50 3.78 -25.53
CA VAL A 181 -11.46 2.69 -24.55
C VAL A 181 -12.68 2.73 -23.62
N LEU A 182 -13.09 3.93 -23.19
CA LEU A 182 -14.26 4.07 -22.33
C LEU A 182 -15.56 3.68 -23.03
N ASP A 183 -15.75 4.13 -24.26
CA ASP A 183 -16.93 3.82 -25.08
C ASP A 183 -16.96 2.31 -25.42
N GLU A 184 -15.81 1.70 -25.73
CA GLU A 184 -15.69 0.26 -26.01
C GLU A 184 -16.13 -0.61 -24.83
N PHE A 185 -15.71 -0.26 -23.61
CA PHE A 185 -16.00 -1.03 -22.40
C PHE A 185 -17.22 -0.56 -21.62
N SER A 186 -17.98 0.39 -22.15
CA SER A 186 -19.12 1.01 -21.45
C SER A 186 -18.72 1.54 -20.05
N LEU A 187 -17.56 2.19 -19.99
CA LEU A 187 -17.03 2.81 -18.79
C LEU A 187 -17.47 4.27 -18.71
N ILE A 188 -17.83 4.69 -17.50
CA ILE A 188 -18.23 6.07 -17.20
C ILE A 188 -17.33 6.66 -16.13
N SER A 189 -17.10 7.96 -16.19
CA SER A 189 -16.50 8.67 -15.08
C SER A 189 -17.57 9.11 -14.09
N CYS A 190 -17.32 8.92 -12.79
CA CYS A 190 -18.17 9.41 -11.71
C CYS A 190 -18.46 10.92 -11.90
N LYS A 191 -19.71 11.32 -11.64
CA LYS A 191 -20.16 12.73 -11.75
C LYS A 191 -19.54 13.56 -10.64
N GLY A 192 -19.24 14.84 -10.83
CA GLY A 192 -18.64 15.70 -9.79
C GLY A 192 -18.63 17.16 -10.24
N PRO A 193 -18.01 18.10 -9.51
CA PRO A 193 -17.93 19.51 -9.91
C PRO A 193 -17.01 19.76 -11.12
N ILE A 194 -16.92 21.04 -11.52
CA ILE A 194 -16.56 21.51 -12.87
C ILE A 194 -15.07 21.30 -13.24
N HIS A 195 -14.17 21.23 -12.27
CA HIS A 195 -12.74 21.03 -12.49
C HIS A 195 -12.06 20.31 -11.32
N THR A 196 -10.94 19.64 -11.59
CA THR A 196 -10.11 18.90 -10.63
C THR A 196 -8.69 19.43 -10.56
N PHE A 197 -8.32 20.29 -11.51
CA PHE A 197 -7.03 20.96 -11.60
C PHE A 197 -7.26 22.45 -11.83
N GLN A 198 -6.46 23.28 -11.17
CA GLN A 198 -6.41 24.72 -11.36
C GLN A 198 -4.96 25.21 -11.40
N GLY A 199 -4.53 25.72 -12.56
CA GLY A 199 -3.20 26.31 -12.68
C GLY A 199 -2.98 27.46 -11.69
N TYR A 200 -1.72 27.65 -11.27
CA TYR A 200 -1.33 28.76 -10.38
C TYR A 200 -1.79 30.13 -10.92
N GLU A 201 -1.98 31.09 -10.00
CA GLU A 201 -2.34 32.48 -10.32
C GLU A 201 -3.67 32.63 -11.08
N ASN A 202 -4.68 31.81 -10.73
CA ASN A 202 -5.95 31.70 -11.47
C ASN A 202 -5.75 31.27 -12.94
N GLY A 203 -4.79 30.37 -13.16
CA GLY A 203 -4.54 29.74 -14.44
C GLY A 203 -5.72 28.90 -14.93
N PRO A 204 -5.58 28.26 -16.11
CA PRO A 204 -6.65 27.47 -16.70
C PRO A 204 -7.07 26.31 -15.77
N CYS A 205 -8.38 26.13 -15.62
CA CYS A 205 -8.95 24.98 -14.92
C CYS A 205 -9.22 23.83 -15.89
N SER A 206 -9.04 22.59 -15.42
CA SER A 206 -9.38 21.39 -16.21
C SER A 206 -9.93 20.28 -15.32
N THR A 207 -10.69 19.36 -15.92
CA THR A 207 -11.10 18.10 -15.28
C THR A 207 -10.30 16.99 -15.94
N ILE A 208 -9.26 16.53 -15.24
CA ILE A 208 -8.34 15.49 -15.73
C ILE A 208 -8.15 14.35 -14.73
N ASP A 209 -8.66 14.53 -13.51
CA ASP A 209 -8.70 13.50 -12.48
C ASP A 209 -10.06 12.81 -12.54
N HIS A 210 -10.06 11.49 -12.52
CA HIS A 210 -11.26 10.68 -12.72
C HIS A 210 -11.27 9.47 -11.81
N ILE A 211 -12.47 9.12 -11.34
CA ILE A 211 -12.82 7.77 -10.91
C ILE A 211 -13.70 7.22 -12.03
N ILE A 212 -13.27 6.12 -12.64
CA ILE A 212 -13.87 5.49 -13.82
C ILE A 212 -14.37 4.11 -13.41
N VAL A 213 -15.64 3.85 -13.69
CA VAL A 213 -16.36 2.64 -13.30
C VAL A 213 -17.20 2.11 -14.48
N PRO A 214 -17.54 0.81 -14.52
CA PRO A 214 -18.53 0.29 -15.45
C PRO A 214 -19.88 1.00 -15.30
N ASP A 215 -20.58 1.28 -16.41
CA ASP A 215 -21.91 1.91 -16.38
C ASP A 215 -22.98 1.02 -15.71
N ASN A 216 -22.80 -0.29 -15.82
CA ASN A 216 -23.68 -1.31 -15.25
C ASN A 216 -23.29 -1.72 -13.81
N LEU A 217 -22.62 -0.85 -13.06
CA LEU A 217 -22.16 -1.14 -11.70
C LEU A 217 -23.36 -1.53 -10.78
N PRO A 218 -23.29 -2.67 -10.06
CA PRO A 218 -24.39 -3.13 -9.21
C PRO A 218 -24.61 -2.21 -7.98
N PHE A 219 -23.55 -1.55 -7.50
CA PHE A 219 -23.59 -0.56 -6.43
C PHE A 219 -23.32 0.83 -7.00
N LYS A 220 -24.37 1.62 -7.23
CA LYS A 220 -24.20 2.96 -7.79
C LYS A 220 -23.45 3.88 -6.80
N PRO A 221 -22.60 4.79 -7.29
CA PRO A 221 -21.99 5.80 -6.43
C PRO A 221 -23.08 6.67 -5.81
N GLU A 222 -23.15 6.71 -4.48
CA GLU A 222 -24.14 7.49 -3.74
C GLU A 222 -23.81 8.98 -3.77
N ASN A 223 -22.54 9.31 -3.60
CA ASN A 223 -22.06 10.67 -3.55
C ASN A 223 -20.67 10.76 -4.16
N VAL A 224 -20.43 11.84 -4.90
CA VAL A 224 -19.13 12.15 -5.47
C VAL A 224 -18.85 13.61 -5.23
N ASN A 225 -17.90 13.87 -4.34
CA ASN A 225 -17.52 15.22 -3.92
C ASN A 225 -16.10 15.49 -4.38
N ILE A 226 -15.84 16.68 -4.92
CA ILE A 226 -14.48 17.20 -4.96
C ILE A 226 -14.34 18.10 -3.75
N LEU A 227 -13.22 17.96 -3.06
CA LEU A 227 -12.94 18.80 -1.91
C LEU A 227 -12.59 20.21 -2.39
N ASP A 228 -13.26 21.21 -1.83
CA ASP A 228 -12.97 22.61 -2.10
C ASP A 228 -11.53 22.96 -1.70
N ASP A 229 -11.08 24.12 -2.21
CA ASP A 229 -9.78 24.69 -1.88
C ASP A 229 -9.65 24.88 -0.35
N ASP A 230 -8.70 24.16 0.23
CA ASP A 230 -8.37 24.17 1.65
C ASP A 230 -6.96 24.77 1.77
N GLY A 231 -6.74 25.68 2.73
CA GLY A 231 -5.42 26.31 2.90
C GLY A 231 -4.28 25.33 3.21
N LEU A 232 -4.59 24.08 3.55
CA LEU A 232 -3.63 22.99 3.70
C LEU A 232 -3.36 22.24 2.38
N ASN A 233 -4.22 22.36 1.37
CA ASN A 233 -3.99 21.80 0.05
C ASN A 233 -2.95 22.64 -0.70
N LEU A 234 -1.73 22.12 -0.80
CA LEU A 234 -0.63 22.77 -1.52
C LEU A 234 -0.50 22.27 -2.97
N SER A 235 -1.38 21.35 -3.39
CA SER A 235 -1.46 20.86 -4.77
C SER A 235 -2.33 21.80 -5.61
N ASP A 236 -2.04 21.88 -6.91
CA ASP A 236 -2.92 22.49 -7.91
C ASP A 236 -4.05 21.54 -8.35
N HIS A 237 -4.13 20.35 -7.74
CA HIS A 237 -5.24 19.41 -7.91
C HIS A 237 -6.11 19.30 -6.65
N PHE A 238 -7.40 19.08 -6.88
CA PHE A 238 -8.41 18.86 -5.86
C PHE A 238 -8.73 17.37 -5.72
N PRO A 239 -8.77 16.81 -4.49
CA PRO A 239 -9.16 15.42 -4.28
C PRO A 239 -10.59 15.15 -4.74
N ILE A 240 -10.80 14.01 -5.41
CA ILE A 240 -12.14 13.48 -5.72
C ILE A 240 -12.44 12.36 -4.73
N ILE A 241 -13.58 12.41 -4.08
CA ILE A 241 -14.10 11.36 -3.21
C ILE A 241 -15.37 10.79 -3.83
N CYS A 242 -15.46 9.47 -3.93
CA CYS A 242 -16.63 8.73 -4.36
C CYS A 242 -17.02 7.70 -3.30
N THR A 243 -18.28 7.71 -2.88
CA THR A 243 -18.82 6.76 -1.90
C THR A 243 -19.68 5.71 -2.60
N PHE A 244 -19.34 4.44 -2.40
CA PHE A 244 -20.11 3.29 -2.86
C PHE A 244 -20.81 2.63 -1.67
N ASN A 245 -22.07 2.25 -1.87
CA ASN A 245 -22.83 1.47 -0.88
C ASN A 245 -22.84 0.01 -1.31
N LEU A 246 -22.24 -0.85 -0.51
CA LEU A 246 -22.14 -2.28 -0.81
C LEU A 246 -23.40 -3.08 -0.43
N GLY A 247 -24.44 -2.42 0.09
CA GLY A 247 -25.67 -3.03 0.56
C GLY A 247 -25.54 -3.74 1.91
N ASP A 248 -26.63 -4.36 2.37
CA ASP A 248 -26.72 -5.04 3.69
C ASP A 248 -26.09 -6.44 3.72
N SER A 249 -25.43 -6.89 2.65
CA SER A 249 -25.05 -8.30 2.46
C SER A 249 -23.70 -8.71 3.08
N LEU A 250 -23.04 -7.85 3.86
CA LEU A 250 -21.66 -8.09 4.35
C LEU A 250 -21.59 -8.66 5.78
N THR A 251 -22.59 -9.42 6.22
CA THR A 251 -22.43 -10.25 7.41
C THR A 251 -21.71 -11.55 7.06
N ARG A 252 -20.37 -11.53 7.12
CA ARG A 252 -19.57 -12.76 7.32
C ARG A 252 -18.71 -12.62 8.59
N PRO A 253 -18.48 -13.73 9.32
CA PRO A 253 -17.88 -13.70 10.65
C PRO A 253 -16.42 -13.26 10.57
N ASN A 254 -16.03 -12.35 11.45
CA ASN A 254 -14.64 -11.92 11.64
C ASN A 254 -13.78 -13.13 12.04
N LEU A 255 -13.00 -13.66 11.10
CA LEU A 255 -11.83 -14.49 11.39
C LEU A 255 -10.59 -13.62 11.14
N SER A 256 -10.25 -12.78 12.12
CA SER A 256 -8.97 -12.07 12.11
C SER A 256 -7.86 -13.04 12.56
N THR A 257 -7.21 -13.72 11.62
CA THR A 257 -5.98 -14.48 11.91
C THR A 257 -4.77 -13.56 11.76
N SER A 258 -4.56 -12.65 12.72
CA SER A 258 -3.27 -11.98 12.84
C SER A 258 -2.25 -13.00 13.35
N SER A 259 -1.26 -13.38 12.53
CA SER A 259 -0.19 -14.29 12.97
C SER A 259 0.72 -13.58 13.99
N THR A 260 0.55 -13.91 15.27
CA THR A 260 1.41 -13.40 16.35
C THR A 260 2.66 -14.26 16.43
N ASN A 261 3.83 -13.68 16.15
CA ASN A 261 5.12 -14.37 16.33
C ASN A 261 5.46 -14.49 17.83
N ILE A 262 5.44 -15.72 18.34
CA ILE A 262 5.73 -16.07 19.74
C ILE A 262 7.25 -16.01 20.02
N ALA A 263 7.63 -15.43 21.14
CA ALA A 263 9.01 -15.37 21.61
C ALA A 263 9.41 -16.66 22.34
N TRP A 264 9.58 -17.77 21.60
CA TRP A 264 9.81 -19.10 22.17
C TRP A 264 10.95 -19.16 23.22
N ASN A 265 12.06 -18.46 22.99
CA ASN A 265 13.18 -18.41 23.94
C ASN A 265 12.79 -17.80 25.30
N LYS A 266 11.86 -16.83 25.30
CA LYS A 266 11.34 -16.24 26.54
C LYS A 266 10.32 -17.17 27.18
N ALA A 267 9.42 -17.75 26.39
CA ALA A 267 8.39 -18.67 26.87
C ALA A 267 8.99 -19.90 27.58
N LEU A 268 10.14 -20.39 27.09
CA LEU A 268 10.90 -21.48 27.70
C LEU A 268 11.58 -21.12 29.02
N SER A 269 11.90 -19.84 29.24
CA SER A 269 12.70 -19.41 30.39
C SER A 269 11.88 -18.75 31.51
N ASN A 270 10.65 -18.31 31.24
CA ASN A 270 9.85 -17.52 32.19
C ASN A 270 8.61 -18.23 32.75
N GLY A 271 8.40 -19.52 32.47
CA GLY A 271 7.24 -20.28 32.94
C GLY A 271 5.95 -20.10 32.12
N SER A 272 5.95 -19.25 31.08
CA SER A 272 4.74 -19.00 30.26
C SER A 272 4.21 -20.24 29.53
N LEU A 273 5.03 -21.27 29.31
CA LEU A 273 4.54 -22.55 28.78
C LEU A 273 3.60 -23.27 29.74
N THR A 274 3.85 -23.20 31.04
CA THR A 274 2.99 -23.80 32.07
C THR A 274 1.66 -23.06 32.14
N ASP A 275 1.70 -21.73 32.09
CA ASP A 275 0.50 -20.89 32.05
C ASP A 275 -0.32 -21.18 30.78
N TYR A 276 0.34 -21.33 29.63
CA TYR A 276 -0.29 -21.72 28.37
C TYR A 276 -0.99 -23.09 28.48
N THR A 277 -0.31 -24.11 28.99
CA THR A 277 -0.90 -25.44 29.16
C THR A 277 -2.14 -25.39 30.07
N LEU A 278 -2.07 -24.65 31.17
CA LEU A 278 -3.20 -24.48 32.08
C LEU A 278 -4.38 -23.79 31.41
N ALA A 279 -4.13 -22.69 30.69
CA ALA A 279 -5.15 -21.95 29.96
C ALA A 279 -5.79 -22.79 28.84
N VAL A 280 -4.99 -23.57 28.10
CA VAL A 280 -5.51 -24.51 27.10
C VAL A 280 -6.42 -25.54 27.74
N SER A 281 -6.00 -26.16 28.85
CA SER A 281 -6.85 -27.12 29.55
C SER A 281 -8.17 -26.50 29.98
N GLN A 282 -8.14 -25.31 30.59
CA GLN A 282 -9.35 -24.59 31.02
C GLN A 282 -10.29 -24.26 29.85
N ASN A 283 -9.74 -23.77 28.73
CA ASN A 283 -10.54 -23.45 27.55
C ASN A 283 -11.17 -24.71 26.94
N LEU A 284 -10.42 -25.80 26.85
CA LEU A 284 -10.92 -27.06 26.27
C LEU A 284 -12.04 -27.70 27.11
N TRP A 285 -12.11 -27.45 28.42
CA TRP A 285 -13.26 -27.89 29.24
C TRP A 285 -14.58 -27.25 28.83
N THR A 286 -14.54 -26.12 28.11
CA THR A 286 -15.75 -25.39 27.66
C THR A 286 -16.21 -25.83 26.27
N VAL A 287 -15.42 -26.64 25.57
CA VAL A 287 -15.77 -27.17 24.24
C VAL A 287 -16.81 -28.27 24.38
N ASP A 288 -17.89 -28.19 23.60
CA ASP A 288 -18.96 -29.18 23.64
C ASP A 288 -18.54 -30.46 22.91
N THR A 289 -18.21 -31.50 23.66
CA THR A 289 -17.80 -32.80 23.10
C THR A 289 -18.94 -33.58 22.45
N ASN A 290 -20.20 -33.17 22.65
CA ASN A 290 -21.36 -33.78 22.00
C ASN A 290 -21.75 -33.08 20.69
N GLN A 291 -20.92 -32.13 20.23
CA GLN A 291 -21.16 -31.41 18.99
C GLN A 291 -21.18 -32.37 17.80
N THR A 292 -22.27 -32.34 17.03
CA THR A 292 -22.45 -33.20 15.84
C THR A 292 -21.86 -32.57 14.57
N ASP A 293 -21.64 -31.26 14.59
CA ASP A 293 -20.95 -30.51 13.53
C ASP A 293 -19.44 -30.51 13.77
N ILE A 294 -18.72 -31.29 12.95
CA ILE A 294 -17.26 -31.47 13.06
C ILE A 294 -16.51 -30.15 12.83
N GLU A 295 -16.98 -29.31 11.91
CA GLU A 295 -16.30 -28.04 11.58
C GLU A 295 -16.42 -27.04 12.72
N LYS A 296 -17.60 -27.03 13.37
CA LYS A 296 -17.83 -26.23 14.56
C LYS A 296 -16.98 -26.70 15.73
N TYR A 297 -16.94 -28.02 15.98
CA TYR A 297 -16.11 -28.61 17.04
C TYR A 297 -14.61 -28.31 16.82
N TYR A 298 -14.13 -28.48 15.59
CA TYR A 298 -12.75 -28.14 15.21
C TYR A 298 -12.45 -26.66 15.46
N SER A 299 -13.36 -25.76 15.04
CA SER A 299 -13.22 -24.32 15.24
C SER A 299 -13.16 -23.93 16.72
N GLU A 300 -13.96 -24.58 17.58
CA GLU A 300 -13.95 -24.35 19.03
C GLU A 300 -12.61 -24.76 19.67
N ILE A 301 -12.03 -25.89 19.24
CA ILE A 301 -10.69 -26.32 19.68
C ILE A 301 -9.62 -25.32 19.23
N VAL A 302 -9.61 -24.94 17.95
CA VAL A 302 -8.63 -23.99 17.41
C VAL A 302 -8.71 -22.65 18.12
N ASN A 303 -9.92 -22.13 18.34
CA ASN A 303 -10.12 -20.88 19.08
C ASN A 303 -9.60 -20.97 20.52
N SER A 304 -9.82 -22.11 21.19
CA SER A 304 -9.35 -22.35 22.55
C SER A 304 -7.82 -22.31 22.65
N LEU A 305 -7.11 -22.88 21.66
CA LEU A 305 -5.65 -22.86 21.56
C LEU A 305 -5.13 -21.45 21.26
N VAL A 306 -5.73 -20.75 20.30
CA VAL A 306 -5.30 -19.40 19.89
C VAL A 306 -5.50 -18.39 21.02
N LEU A 307 -6.64 -18.45 21.73
CA LEU A 307 -6.91 -17.58 22.88
C LEU A 307 -5.90 -17.80 24.01
N ALA A 308 -5.65 -19.06 24.37
CA ALA A 308 -4.67 -19.41 25.39
C ALA A 308 -3.26 -18.90 25.01
N ALA A 309 -2.87 -19.04 23.74
CA ALA A 309 -1.57 -18.58 23.25
C ALA A 309 -1.45 -17.05 23.34
N ARG A 310 -2.50 -16.32 22.96
CA ARG A 310 -2.52 -14.85 22.98
C ARG A 310 -2.37 -14.31 24.40
N ASP A 311 -3.01 -14.95 25.36
CA ASP A 311 -3.12 -14.41 26.72
C ASP A 311 -1.92 -14.79 27.61
N THR A 312 -1.20 -15.86 27.28
CA THR A 312 -0.12 -16.40 28.15
C THR A 312 1.27 -16.36 27.53
N LEU A 313 1.42 -16.45 26.20
CA LEU A 313 2.73 -16.54 25.57
C LEU A 313 3.33 -15.15 25.29
N PRO A 314 4.62 -14.94 25.61
CA PRO A 314 5.29 -13.67 25.34
C PRO A 314 5.41 -13.47 23.83
N ILE A 315 4.89 -12.34 23.34
CA ILE A 315 4.93 -11.99 21.92
C ILE A 315 6.24 -11.24 21.64
N VAL A 316 6.92 -11.58 20.53
CA VAL A 316 8.05 -10.78 20.06
C VAL A 316 7.50 -9.44 19.58
N LYS A 317 7.75 -8.36 20.33
CA LYS A 317 7.62 -7.00 19.78
C LYS A 317 8.69 -6.85 18.72
N HIS A 318 8.30 -7.08 17.46
CA HIS A 318 9.18 -6.81 16.33
C HIS A 318 9.59 -5.34 16.37
N LYS A 319 10.86 -5.06 16.75
CA LYS A 319 11.43 -3.72 16.69
C LYS A 319 11.73 -3.41 15.23
N ARG A 320 10.67 -3.15 14.45
CA ARG A 320 10.66 -2.92 12.99
C ARG A 320 11.61 -1.80 12.54
N HIS A 321 12.07 -0.99 13.48
CA HIS A 321 12.91 0.19 13.26
C HIS A 321 14.41 -0.07 13.39
N LEU A 322 14.87 -1.18 13.99
CA LEU A 322 16.30 -1.48 14.05
C LEU A 322 16.71 -2.17 12.75
N LYS A 323 17.30 -1.37 11.87
CA LYS A 323 17.86 -1.86 10.61
C LYS A 323 19.06 -2.77 10.93
N PRO A 324 19.36 -3.80 10.10
CA PRO A 324 20.44 -4.75 10.38
C PRO A 324 21.82 -4.09 10.55
N TYR A 325 22.01 -2.93 9.92
CA TYR A 325 23.24 -2.14 9.96
C TYR A 325 23.29 -1.12 11.11
N TRP A 326 22.33 -1.16 12.04
CA TRP A 326 22.30 -0.24 13.17
C TRP A 326 23.30 -0.67 14.26
N ASN A 327 24.36 0.09 14.46
CA ASN A 327 25.41 -0.20 15.44
C ASN A 327 25.36 0.75 16.66
N GLU A 328 26.20 0.47 17.66
CA GLU A 328 26.28 1.26 18.90
C GLU A 328 26.67 2.72 18.61
N HIS A 329 27.61 2.95 17.70
CA HIS A 329 28.03 4.29 17.31
C HIS A 329 26.90 5.13 16.67
N LEU A 330 26.06 4.51 15.82
CA LEU A 330 24.86 5.16 15.28
C LEU A 330 23.86 5.52 16.37
N THR A 331 23.78 4.72 17.43
CA THR A 331 22.93 5.00 18.59
C THR A 331 23.43 6.24 19.33
N GLU A 332 24.73 6.33 19.60
CA GLU A 332 25.36 7.51 20.23
C GLU A 332 25.12 8.80 19.43
N LEU A 333 25.31 8.75 18.10
CA LEU A 333 25.09 9.89 17.22
C LEU A 333 23.62 10.29 17.13
N HIS A 334 22.71 9.30 17.10
CA HIS A 334 21.27 9.53 17.10
C HIS A 334 20.82 10.22 18.39
N ASP A 335 21.29 9.74 19.54
CA ASP A 335 20.96 10.29 20.84
C ASP A 335 21.53 11.70 21.01
N SER A 336 22.77 11.93 20.58
CA SER A 336 23.38 13.26 20.51
C SER A 336 22.56 14.22 19.63
N MET A 337 22.12 13.77 18.44
CA MET A 337 21.25 14.56 17.57
C MET A 337 19.91 14.91 18.25
N ILE A 338 19.27 13.96 18.94
CA ILE A 338 18.02 14.20 19.67
C ILE A 338 18.23 15.21 20.80
N GLN A 339 19.30 15.06 21.59
CA GLN A 339 19.63 15.98 22.68
C GLN A 339 19.79 17.41 22.16
N ARG A 340 20.59 17.61 21.10
CA ARG A 340 20.79 18.94 20.49
C ARG A 340 19.50 19.51 19.89
N ARG A 341 18.64 18.66 19.31
CA ARG A 341 17.31 19.07 18.83
C ARG A 341 16.44 19.59 19.97
N ASN A 342 16.47 18.95 21.13
CA ASN A 342 15.66 19.35 22.28
C ASN A 342 16.10 20.70 22.83
N VAL A 343 17.42 20.97 22.90
CA VAL A 343 17.98 22.28 23.26
C VAL A 343 17.50 23.36 22.28
N TRP A 344 17.63 23.12 20.97
CA TRP A 344 17.13 24.03 19.93
C TRP A 344 15.62 24.30 20.04
N ILE A 345 14.82 23.30 20.39
CA ILE A 345 13.38 23.45 20.63
C ILE A 345 13.11 24.29 21.88
N SER A 346 13.84 24.07 22.98
CA SER A 346 13.67 24.84 24.22
C SER A 346 14.01 26.33 24.06
N GLU A 347 14.85 26.67 23.07
CA GLU A 347 15.17 28.05 22.71
C GLU A 347 14.16 28.66 21.70
N HIS A 348 13.02 28.02 21.48
CA HIS A 348 11.97 28.46 20.55
C HIS A 348 12.35 28.33 19.06
N ARG A 349 13.24 27.39 18.73
CA ARG A 349 13.60 27.01 17.35
C ARG A 349 14.16 28.19 16.52
N PRO A 350 15.14 28.94 17.05
CA PRO A 350 15.70 30.07 16.34
C PRO A 350 16.40 29.60 15.05
N ARG A 351 16.48 30.44 14.02
CA ARG A 351 17.04 30.08 12.71
C ARG A 351 18.07 31.10 12.28
N GLY A 352 19.21 30.61 11.79
CA GLY A 352 20.31 31.47 11.35
C GLY A 352 21.64 30.98 11.90
N GLU A 353 22.73 31.37 11.27
CA GLU A 353 24.09 30.98 11.69
C GLU A 353 24.50 31.68 12.99
N GLU A 354 23.78 32.74 13.38
CA GLU A 354 23.97 33.46 14.63
C GLU A 354 23.48 32.69 15.88
N TYR A 355 22.71 31.62 15.71
CA TYR A 355 22.17 30.83 16.81
C TYR A 355 22.93 29.51 17.01
N GLU A 356 23.72 29.45 18.09
CA GLU A 356 24.55 28.29 18.47
C GLU A 356 23.73 26.98 18.55
N SER A 357 22.53 27.01 19.13
CA SER A 357 21.67 25.83 19.26
C SER A 357 21.19 25.28 17.92
N TYR A 358 20.92 26.17 16.95
CA TYR A 358 20.57 25.78 15.59
C TYR A 358 21.77 25.16 14.87
N LEU A 359 22.94 25.80 14.92
CA LEU A 359 24.16 25.27 14.33
C LEU A 359 24.53 23.91 14.92
N SER A 360 24.54 23.79 16.25
CA SER A 360 24.86 22.56 16.98
C SER A 360 23.94 21.41 16.58
N TYR A 361 22.61 21.65 16.54
CA TYR A 361 21.66 20.65 16.04
C TYR A 361 21.93 20.25 14.58
N LYS A 362 22.19 21.21 13.70
CA LYS A 362 22.44 20.95 12.27
C LYS A 362 23.72 20.15 12.05
N ILE A 363 24.78 20.43 12.81
CA ILE A 363 26.03 19.67 12.79
C ILE A 363 25.76 18.23 13.24
N SER A 364 25.16 18.02 14.43
CA SER A 364 24.85 16.66 14.92
C SER A 364 23.95 15.87 13.97
N LYS A 365 22.95 16.52 13.36
CA LYS A 365 22.10 15.91 12.33
C LYS A 365 22.88 15.49 11.09
N ASN A 366 23.82 16.32 10.64
CA ASN A 366 24.65 16.00 9.49
C ASN A 366 25.63 14.86 9.81
N CYS A 367 26.27 14.87 10.98
CA CYS A 367 27.12 13.77 11.45
C CYS A 367 26.35 12.43 11.47
N PHE A 368 25.17 12.40 12.10
CA PHE A 368 24.32 11.20 12.12
C PHE A 368 23.94 10.75 10.70
N ARG A 369 23.54 11.67 9.80
CA ARG A 369 23.15 11.32 8.43
C ARG A 369 24.32 10.79 7.60
N ASN A 370 25.51 11.36 7.76
CA ASN A 370 26.69 10.92 7.03
C ASN A 370 27.13 9.54 7.50
N GLU A 371 27.12 9.33 8.81
CA GLU A 371 27.47 8.03 9.38
C GLU A 371 26.43 6.95 9.03
N LEU A 372 25.14 7.28 9.07
CA LEU A 372 24.07 6.37 8.67
C LEU A 372 24.21 5.93 7.21
N ARG A 373 24.65 6.83 6.32
CA ARG A 373 24.96 6.48 4.92
C ARG A 373 26.19 5.59 4.84
N ARG A 374 27.29 5.95 5.52
CA ARG A 374 28.53 5.17 5.53
C ARG A 374 28.27 3.73 5.96
N VAL A 375 27.62 3.54 7.11
CA VAL A 375 27.35 2.20 7.66
C VAL A 375 26.35 1.43 6.79
N TYR A 376 25.41 2.11 6.15
CA TYR A 376 24.53 1.47 5.16
C TYR A 376 25.29 1.01 3.91
N ASP A 377 26.16 1.85 3.36
CA ASP A 377 26.96 1.54 2.17
C ASP A 377 27.91 0.38 2.47
N GLU A 378 28.51 0.35 3.67
CA GLU A 378 29.33 -0.77 4.17
C GLU A 378 28.53 -2.06 4.26
N TYR A 379 27.33 -2.02 4.86
CA TYR A 379 26.44 -3.18 4.93
C TYR A 379 26.03 -3.70 3.54
N VAL A 380 25.74 -2.80 2.60
CA VAL A 380 25.41 -3.17 1.22
C VAL A 380 26.61 -3.81 0.53
N ALA A 381 27.81 -3.24 0.71
CA ALA A 381 29.06 -3.76 0.14
C ALA A 381 29.44 -5.13 0.73
N GLU A 382 29.36 -5.29 2.05
CA GLU A 382 29.61 -6.56 2.75
C GLU A 382 28.68 -7.65 2.24
N MET A 383 27.37 -7.37 2.19
CA MET A 383 26.42 -8.33 1.66
C MET A 383 26.63 -8.65 0.16
N SER A 384 27.05 -7.67 -0.66
CA SER A 384 27.36 -7.94 -2.07
C SER A 384 28.57 -8.87 -2.19
N ASN A 385 29.61 -8.64 -1.38
CA ASN A 385 30.76 -9.54 -1.27
C ASN A 385 30.35 -10.94 -0.78
N ASP A 386 29.41 -11.03 0.16
CA ASP A 386 28.89 -12.33 0.64
C ASP A 386 28.13 -13.06 -0.46
N ILE A 387 27.35 -12.35 -1.29
CA ILE A 387 26.69 -12.93 -2.47
C ILE A 387 27.74 -13.44 -3.46
N GLU A 388 28.73 -12.63 -3.82
CA GLU A 388 29.78 -13.02 -4.75
C GLU A 388 30.55 -14.25 -4.27
N LYS A 389 30.97 -14.28 -2.99
CA LYS A 389 31.62 -15.45 -2.39
C LYS A 389 30.71 -16.67 -2.36
N SER A 390 29.42 -16.48 -2.10
CA SER A 390 28.46 -17.59 -2.03
C SER A 390 28.14 -18.13 -3.42
N ILE A 391 28.19 -17.34 -4.49
CA ILE A 391 27.89 -17.80 -5.86
C ILE A 391 28.86 -18.92 -6.28
N ASP A 392 30.13 -18.80 -5.93
CA ASP A 392 31.16 -19.77 -6.32
C ASP A 392 31.21 -21.01 -5.41
N VAL A 393 30.75 -20.89 -4.16
CA VAL A 393 30.84 -21.97 -3.14
C VAL A 393 29.51 -22.69 -2.91
N ASP A 394 28.41 -21.95 -2.78
CA ASP A 394 27.07 -22.48 -2.52
C ASP A 394 25.99 -21.57 -3.15
N GLN A 395 25.63 -21.90 -4.39
CA GLN A 395 24.60 -21.18 -5.14
C GLN A 395 23.26 -21.11 -4.40
N ARG A 396 22.91 -22.09 -3.54
CA ARG A 396 21.66 -22.05 -2.77
C ARG A 396 21.70 -20.96 -1.71
N LEU A 397 22.83 -20.78 -1.04
CA LEU A 397 23.04 -19.71 -0.07
C LEU A 397 22.98 -18.34 -0.75
N ALA A 398 23.63 -18.20 -1.92
CA ALA A 398 23.55 -16.98 -2.72
C ALA A 398 22.10 -16.62 -3.09
N TRP A 399 21.32 -17.59 -3.56
CA TRP A 399 19.90 -17.40 -3.86
C TRP A 399 19.06 -17.11 -2.63
N CYS A 400 19.37 -17.70 -1.46
CA CYS A 400 18.71 -17.35 -0.20
C CYS A 400 18.97 -15.89 0.20
N ILE A 401 20.21 -15.41 0.07
CA ILE A 401 20.57 -14.01 0.36
C ILE A 401 19.86 -13.07 -0.62
N ILE A 402 19.86 -13.38 -1.93
CA ILE A 402 19.16 -12.61 -2.96
C ILE A 402 17.63 -12.59 -2.71
N ASN A 403 17.02 -13.74 -2.40
CA ASN A 403 15.59 -13.86 -2.17
C ASN A 403 15.15 -13.23 -0.84
N SER A 404 16.02 -13.18 0.17
CA SER A 404 15.75 -12.44 1.41
C SER A 404 15.64 -10.92 1.20
N ARG A 405 16.21 -10.40 0.10
CA ARG A 405 16.19 -8.99 -0.32
C ARG A 405 15.05 -8.65 -1.26
N ARG A 406 14.48 -9.63 -1.96
CA ARG A 406 13.22 -9.43 -2.64
C ARG A 406 12.18 -9.15 -1.57
N SER A 407 11.29 -8.17 -1.81
CA SER A 407 10.02 -8.11 -1.09
C SER A 407 9.51 -9.54 -1.03
N ARG A 408 9.29 -10.10 0.17
CA ARG A 408 8.62 -11.38 0.28
C ARG A 408 7.21 -11.13 -0.25
N ASN A 409 7.03 -11.36 -1.53
CA ASN A 409 5.77 -11.79 -2.09
C ASN A 409 5.46 -13.08 -1.33
N THR A 410 4.71 -12.97 -0.24
CA THR A 410 4.19 -14.12 0.50
C THR A 410 3.17 -14.92 -0.31
N SER A 411 2.97 -14.57 -1.60
CA SER A 411 1.96 -15.13 -2.50
C SER A 411 2.36 -16.44 -3.18
N ASP A 412 3.63 -16.86 -3.20
CA ASP A 412 4.06 -17.94 -4.11
C ASP A 412 4.78 -19.11 -3.43
N ILE A 413 4.25 -19.63 -2.33
CA ILE A 413 4.54 -21.04 -1.98
C ILE A 413 3.53 -21.91 -2.72
N LEU A 414 3.76 -22.11 -4.02
CA LEU A 414 3.04 -23.08 -4.83
C LEU A 414 3.60 -24.47 -4.52
N LEU A 415 2.77 -25.37 -3.98
CA LEU A 415 3.12 -26.78 -3.80
C LEU A 415 2.90 -27.51 -5.11
N LYS A 416 3.93 -28.20 -5.62
CA LYS A 416 3.80 -29.08 -6.78
C LYS A 416 3.43 -30.49 -6.31
N LEU A 417 2.16 -30.87 -6.42
CA LEU A 417 1.64 -32.21 -6.12
C LEU A 417 1.12 -32.85 -7.42
N ASN A 418 1.59 -34.06 -7.76
CA ASN A 418 1.19 -34.78 -8.98
C ASN A 418 1.24 -33.94 -10.28
N ASN A 419 2.32 -33.17 -10.46
CA ASN A 419 2.50 -32.23 -11.58
C ASN A 419 1.50 -31.06 -11.66
N LYS A 420 0.61 -30.89 -10.68
CA LYS A 420 -0.19 -29.67 -10.50
C LYS A 420 0.44 -28.74 -9.48
N LEU A 421 0.37 -27.45 -9.77
CA LEU A 421 0.71 -26.40 -8.81
C LEU A 421 -0.56 -26.03 -8.05
N VAL A 422 -0.54 -26.17 -6.74
CA VAL A 422 -1.66 -25.85 -5.85
C VAL A 422 -1.19 -24.86 -4.78
N ASN A 423 -2.01 -23.86 -4.46
CA ASN A 423 -1.71 -22.82 -3.46
C ASN A 423 -2.86 -22.54 -2.49
N ASP A 424 -4.08 -23.03 -2.75
CA ASP A 424 -5.18 -22.92 -1.80
C ASP A 424 -5.29 -24.17 -0.91
N PRO A 425 -5.71 -24.02 0.36
CA PRO A 425 -5.79 -25.12 1.31
C PRO A 425 -6.68 -26.29 0.85
N GLU A 426 -7.78 -26.01 0.14
CA GLU A 426 -8.71 -27.04 -0.32
C GLU A 426 -8.08 -27.91 -1.41
N SER A 427 -7.43 -27.31 -2.41
CA SER A 427 -6.70 -28.03 -3.46
C SER A 427 -5.51 -28.80 -2.91
N VAL A 428 -4.81 -28.26 -1.91
CA VAL A 428 -3.73 -28.96 -1.21
C VAL A 428 -4.27 -30.20 -0.50
N CYS A 429 -5.36 -30.07 0.28
CA CYS A 429 -6.00 -31.18 0.97
C CYS A 429 -6.54 -32.24 0.00
N ALA A 430 -7.17 -31.83 -1.10
CA ALA A 430 -7.71 -32.72 -2.11
C ALA A 430 -6.62 -33.53 -2.82
N GLU A 431 -5.52 -32.89 -3.23
CA GLU A 431 -4.41 -33.60 -3.86
C GLU A 431 -3.63 -34.47 -2.87
N PHE A 432 -3.54 -34.09 -1.59
CA PHE A 432 -2.99 -34.97 -0.54
C PHE A 432 -3.87 -36.19 -0.30
N ALA A 433 -5.20 -36.03 -0.28
CA ALA A 433 -6.14 -37.14 -0.15
C ALA A 433 -6.05 -38.11 -1.35
N ASN A 434 -5.76 -37.60 -2.55
CA ASN A 434 -5.51 -38.42 -3.74
C ASN A 434 -4.18 -39.19 -3.67
N LEU A 435 -3.17 -38.69 -2.95
CA LEU A 435 -1.90 -39.40 -2.74
C LEU A 435 -2.00 -40.56 -1.74
N LEU A 436 -3.04 -40.58 -0.92
CA LEU A 436 -3.30 -41.63 0.09
C LEU A 436 -4.24 -42.74 -0.42
N LYS A 437 -4.72 -42.63 -1.66
CA LYS A 437 -5.44 -43.68 -2.39
C LYS A 437 -4.48 -44.38 -3.35
#